data_AF-A0A960W2G2-F1
#
_entry.id   AF-A0A960W2G2-F1
#
_cell.length_a   1.000
_cell.length_b   1.000
_cell.length_c   1.000
_cell.angle_alpha   90.00
_cell.angle_beta   90.00
_cell.angle_gamma   90.00
#
_symmetry.space_group_name_H-M   'P 1'
#
loop_
_entity.id
_entity.type
_entity.pdbx_description
1 polymer ?
#
loop_
_entity_poly.entity_id
_entity_poly.type
_entity_poly.pdbx_seq_one_letter_code
_entity_poly.pdbx_strand_id
1 'polypeptide(L)'
;MKKKLNFFIILITLFFLHCQSNNNENKYKNVALALLLLQSSTNASGGSYAFTPEYYTSSGSGSIKESIHSITTISSKVSFQNPFQDSAGNTVSYQIASGGNFGDGKGPGGTGEHHTGTDYHLVGSNLISVNLYAAHDGTIYTTTTSSKYRHYLSIEKDITDSSGTVLGKMVTLYAHIDLDLDVSGGLSMNGKTVAKGDLVSRNLYSGTAGGPHLHFEIRYYRSNDTTTQDFYGGIGTDSSLTEKSSGVWSYGYWNPSVGYGFENSTNRF
;
A
#
# COMPACT_ATOMS: atom_id res chain seq x y z
N MET A 1 25.11 19.80 11.33
CA MET A 1 25.57 20.40 10.04
C MET A 1 25.04 19.69 8.79
N LYS A 2 24.94 18.34 8.73
CA LYS A 2 24.47 17.61 7.54
C LYS A 2 23.05 17.98 7.03
N LYS A 3 22.09 18.29 7.92
CA LYS A 3 20.72 18.70 7.53
C LYS A 3 20.64 20.04 6.77
N LYS A 4 21.55 20.98 7.03
CA LYS A 4 21.57 22.29 6.37
C LYS A 4 22.14 22.22 4.95
N LEU A 5 23.04 21.27 4.69
CA LEU A 5 23.63 21.06 3.36
C LEU A 5 22.60 20.50 2.37
N ASN A 6 21.76 19.56 2.81
CA ASN A 6 20.69 19.00 1.97
C ASN A 6 19.66 20.06 1.55
N PHE A 7 19.27 20.95 2.47
CA PHE A 7 18.30 22.01 2.16
C PHE A 7 18.83 22.99 1.10
N PHE A 8 20.13 23.31 1.15
CA PHE A 8 20.76 24.24 0.20
C PHE A 8 20.88 23.64 -1.20
N ILE A 9 21.22 22.35 -1.30
CA ILE A 9 21.24 21.62 -2.58
C ILE A 9 19.83 21.53 -3.18
N ILE A 10 18.81 21.25 -2.36
CA ILE A 10 17.40 21.22 -2.78
C ILE A 10 16.96 22.56 -3.37
N LEU A 11 17.30 23.66 -2.70
CA LEU A 11 16.94 25.00 -3.16
C LEU A 11 17.62 25.33 -4.51
N ILE A 12 18.89 24.95 -4.66
CA ILE A 12 19.65 25.13 -5.90
C ILE A 12 19.07 24.28 -7.03
N THR A 13 18.76 23.01 -6.78
CA THR A 13 18.16 22.12 -7.79
C THR A 13 16.79 22.64 -8.24
N LEU A 14 15.93 23.04 -7.30
CA LEU A 14 14.63 23.67 -7.61
C LEU A 14 14.79 24.98 -8.41
N PHE A 15 15.81 25.78 -8.09
CA PHE A 15 16.11 27.02 -8.80
C PHE A 15 16.58 26.77 -10.24
N PHE A 16 17.45 25.77 -10.47
CA PHE A 16 17.91 25.42 -11.81
C PHE A 16 16.81 24.79 -12.67
N LEU A 17 15.96 23.95 -12.10
CA LEU A 17 14.75 23.42 -12.76
C LEU A 17 13.75 24.53 -13.11
N HIS A 18 13.68 25.60 -12.30
CA HIS A 18 12.84 26.76 -12.57
C HIS A 18 13.32 27.58 -13.78
N CYS A 19 14.62 27.57 -14.07
CA CYS A 19 15.25 28.37 -15.13
C CYS A 19 15.34 27.67 -16.50
N GLN A 20 15.20 26.34 -16.60
CA GLN A 20 15.42 25.62 -17.86
C GLN A 20 14.16 25.30 -18.70
N SER A 21 12.94 25.50 -18.18
CA SER A 21 11.71 25.16 -18.93
C SER A 21 10.99 26.40 -19.46
N ASN A 22 11.03 26.60 -20.78
CA ASN A 22 10.25 27.63 -21.49
C ASN A 22 8.76 27.29 -21.67
N ASN A 23 8.32 26.11 -21.21
CA ASN A 23 6.91 25.71 -21.22
C ASN A 23 6.40 25.54 -19.78
N ASN A 24 5.34 26.29 -19.45
CA ASN A 24 4.78 26.34 -18.11
C ASN A 24 4.22 24.98 -17.64
N GLU A 25 3.67 24.13 -18.54
CA GLU A 25 3.16 22.80 -18.15
C GLU A 25 4.26 21.82 -17.73
N ASN A 26 5.38 21.79 -18.45
CA ASN A 26 6.52 20.92 -18.10
C ASN A 26 7.22 21.40 -16.82
N LYS A 27 7.12 22.69 -16.50
CA LYS A 27 7.72 23.31 -15.32
C LYS A 27 7.10 22.82 -14.02
N TYR A 28 5.78 22.70 -13.94
CA TYR A 28 5.09 22.21 -12.73
C TYR A 28 5.21 20.69 -12.56
N LYS A 29 5.20 19.93 -13.66
CA LYS A 29 5.41 18.47 -13.63
C LYS A 29 6.78 18.10 -13.05
N ASN A 30 7.85 18.79 -13.50
CA ASN A 30 9.21 18.49 -13.04
C ASN A 30 9.47 18.90 -11.58
N VAL A 31 8.82 19.96 -11.09
CA VAL A 31 8.93 20.37 -9.67
C VAL A 31 8.13 19.43 -8.76
N ALA A 32 6.93 19.01 -9.17
CA ALA A 32 6.13 18.02 -8.43
C ALA A 32 6.87 16.66 -8.36
N LEU A 33 7.44 16.23 -9.49
CA LEU A 33 8.30 15.06 -9.60
C LEU A 33 9.50 15.11 -8.64
N ALA A 34 10.18 16.26 -8.57
CA ALA A 34 11.32 16.47 -7.67
C ALA A 34 10.92 16.46 -6.18
N LEU A 35 9.82 17.11 -5.80
CA LEU A 35 9.32 17.10 -4.41
C LEU A 35 8.92 15.69 -3.96
N LEU A 36 8.34 14.89 -4.84
CA LEU A 36 7.92 13.52 -4.53
C LEU A 36 9.12 12.56 -4.43
N LEU A 37 10.14 12.72 -5.29
CA LEU A 37 11.43 12.03 -5.16
C LEU A 37 12.11 12.35 -3.81
N LEU A 38 12.00 13.60 -3.34
CA LEU A 38 12.46 14.02 -2.02
C LEU A 38 11.68 13.38 -0.87
N GLN A 39 10.36 13.28 -0.95
CA GLN A 39 9.55 12.57 0.05
C GLN A 39 9.86 11.05 0.08
N SER A 40 10.13 10.44 -1.08
CA SER A 40 10.49 9.02 -1.15
C SER A 40 11.90 8.69 -0.64
N SER A 41 12.78 9.70 -0.49
CA SER A 41 14.20 9.50 -0.12
C SER A 41 14.56 9.92 1.30
N THR A 42 13.66 10.58 2.03
CA THR A 42 13.90 11.01 3.41
C THR A 42 12.97 10.32 4.40
N ASN A 43 13.22 9.03 4.69
CA ASN A 43 13.03 8.48 6.03
C ASN A 43 13.82 7.17 6.18
N ALA A 44 14.62 7.09 7.25
CA ALA A 44 15.29 5.89 7.69
C ALA A 44 14.25 4.87 8.16
N SER A 45 14.43 3.60 7.76
CA SER A 45 13.56 2.42 8.00
C SER A 45 12.08 2.61 7.64
N GLY A 46 11.70 2.20 6.43
CA GLY A 46 10.29 1.99 6.03
C GLY A 46 9.64 3.13 5.24
N GLY A 47 10.34 3.70 4.25
CA GLY A 47 9.86 4.84 3.45
C GLY A 47 8.40 4.75 2.98
N SER A 48 7.78 5.89 2.64
CA SER A 48 6.33 5.97 2.37
C SER A 48 5.81 5.02 1.30
N TYR A 49 6.68 4.55 0.40
CA TYR A 49 6.31 3.67 -0.71
C TYR A 49 7.37 2.59 -0.96
N ALA A 50 6.89 1.45 -1.44
CA ALA A 50 7.68 0.36 -2.02
C ALA A 50 7.23 0.15 -3.46
N PHE A 51 7.95 0.73 -4.43
CA PHE A 51 7.59 0.60 -5.84
C PHE A 51 8.34 -0.56 -6.53
N THR A 52 7.85 -0.95 -7.71
CA THR A 52 8.53 -1.93 -8.56
C THR A 52 9.96 -1.51 -8.90
N PRO A 53 10.86 -2.45 -9.22
CA PRO A 53 12.27 -2.15 -9.48
C PRO A 53 12.49 -1.10 -10.56
N GLU A 54 11.67 -1.15 -11.61
CA GLU A 54 11.68 -0.20 -12.72
C GLU A 54 11.55 1.28 -12.28
N TYR A 55 10.89 1.55 -11.15
CA TYR A 55 10.82 2.90 -10.60
C TYR A 55 12.19 3.45 -10.19
N TYR A 56 13.07 2.60 -9.67
CA TYR A 56 14.35 3.02 -9.09
C TYR A 56 15.52 2.95 -10.08
N THR A 57 15.35 2.30 -11.23
CA THR A 57 16.42 2.24 -12.25
C THR A 57 16.56 3.59 -12.96
N SER A 58 17.81 3.94 -13.30
CA SER A 58 18.11 5.14 -14.10
C SER A 58 17.56 5.01 -15.54
N SER A 59 17.38 3.78 -16.03
CA SER A 59 16.79 3.45 -17.32
C SER A 59 15.27 3.28 -17.31
N GLY A 60 14.62 3.34 -16.13
CA GLY A 60 13.17 3.24 -16.04
C GLY A 60 12.51 4.29 -16.93
N SER A 61 11.57 3.86 -17.78
CA SER A 61 10.93 4.74 -18.76
C SER A 61 10.27 5.92 -18.03
N GLY A 62 10.45 7.14 -18.55
CA GLY A 62 9.82 8.34 -17.99
C GLY A 62 8.32 8.17 -17.79
N SER A 63 7.67 7.45 -18.71
CA SER A 63 6.25 7.10 -18.68
C SER A 63 5.82 6.28 -17.45
N ILE A 64 6.64 5.35 -16.96
CA ILE A 64 6.25 4.51 -15.80
C ILE A 64 6.39 5.29 -14.50
N LYS A 65 7.42 6.12 -14.37
CA LYS A 65 7.55 7.05 -13.24
C LYS A 65 6.38 8.03 -13.21
N GLU A 66 6.04 8.62 -14.36
CA GLU A 66 4.88 9.51 -14.50
C GLU A 66 3.55 8.82 -14.13
N SER A 67 3.37 7.56 -14.53
CA SER A 67 2.17 6.77 -14.19
C SER A 67 2.07 6.54 -12.68
N ILE A 68 3.16 6.08 -12.06
CA ILE A 68 3.27 5.87 -10.61
C ILE A 68 2.99 7.17 -9.85
N HIS A 69 3.52 8.29 -10.33
CA HIS A 69 3.30 9.59 -9.68
C HIS A 69 1.89 10.10 -9.83
N SER A 70 1.29 9.92 -11.01
CA SER A 70 -0.09 10.34 -11.24
C SER A 70 -1.04 9.54 -10.34
N ILE A 71 -0.89 8.21 -10.29
CA ILE A 71 -1.76 7.36 -9.47
C ILE A 71 -1.58 7.64 -7.98
N THR A 72 -0.34 7.74 -7.49
CA THR A 72 -0.08 7.99 -6.05
C THR A 72 -0.50 9.39 -5.63
N THR A 73 -0.29 10.41 -6.46
CA THR A 73 -0.73 11.78 -6.19
C THR A 73 -2.25 11.88 -6.08
N ILE A 74 -2.99 11.26 -7.01
CA ILE A 74 -4.46 11.28 -6.95
C ILE A 74 -4.96 10.44 -5.77
N SER A 75 -4.37 9.26 -5.57
CA SER A 75 -4.73 8.35 -4.47
C SER A 75 -4.47 8.96 -3.09
N SER A 76 -3.44 9.81 -2.95
CA SER A 76 -3.14 10.53 -1.69
C SER A 76 -4.28 11.45 -1.22
N LYS A 77 -5.18 11.85 -2.14
CA LYS A 77 -6.35 12.70 -1.85
C LYS A 77 -7.58 11.89 -1.47
N VAL A 78 -7.55 10.57 -1.63
CA VAL A 78 -8.62 9.69 -1.14
C VAL A 78 -8.60 9.74 0.38
N SER A 79 -9.74 10.10 0.96
CA SER A 79 -9.91 10.12 2.42
C SER A 79 -10.00 8.69 2.94
N PHE A 80 -9.26 8.41 4.02
CA PHE A 80 -9.24 7.11 4.66
C PHE A 80 -10.00 7.12 5.99
N GLN A 81 -10.60 5.97 6.32
CA GLN A 81 -11.10 5.60 7.63
C GLN A 81 -10.10 4.62 8.24
N ASN A 82 -9.77 4.80 9.52
CA ASN A 82 -9.01 3.78 10.24
C ASN A 82 -9.85 2.50 10.33
N PRO A 83 -9.34 1.32 9.91
CA PRO A 83 -10.09 0.07 9.95
C PRO A 83 -10.71 -0.30 11.30
N PHE A 84 -10.15 0.20 12.41
CA PHE A 84 -10.65 -0.07 13.77
C PHE A 84 -11.53 1.05 14.35
N GLN A 85 -11.88 2.05 13.55
CA GLN A 85 -12.66 3.20 13.98
C GLN A 85 -14.10 3.11 13.49
N ASP A 86 -15.06 3.17 14.41
CA ASP A 86 -16.49 3.15 14.10
C ASP A 86 -17.01 4.48 13.53
N SER A 87 -18.29 4.51 13.12
CA SER A 87 -18.94 5.71 12.58
C SER A 87 -19.09 6.86 13.59
N ALA A 88 -18.93 6.60 14.89
CA ALA A 88 -18.92 7.60 15.94
C ALA A 88 -17.51 8.14 16.24
N GLY A 89 -16.48 7.61 15.57
CA GLY A 89 -15.09 8.01 15.73
C GLY A 89 -14.35 7.26 16.84
N ASN A 90 -14.96 6.24 17.47
CA ASN A 90 -14.29 5.44 18.49
C ASN A 90 -13.35 4.43 17.83
N THR A 91 -12.06 4.50 18.16
CA THR A 91 -11.04 3.59 17.64
C THR A 91 -10.63 2.57 18.70
N VAL A 92 -10.66 1.28 18.34
CA VAL A 92 -10.10 0.22 19.21
C VAL A 92 -8.57 0.38 19.29
N SER A 93 -8.02 0.23 20.49
CA SER A 93 -6.56 0.35 20.70
C SER A 93 -5.81 -0.81 20.05
N TYR A 94 -4.72 -0.47 19.37
CA TYR A 94 -3.82 -1.43 18.72
C TYR A 94 -2.36 -0.99 18.85
N GLN A 95 -1.46 -1.91 18.54
CA GLN A 95 -0.01 -1.70 18.45
C GLN A 95 0.55 -2.41 17.21
N ILE A 96 1.69 -1.91 16.72
CA ILE A 96 2.44 -2.58 15.66
C ILE A 96 3.58 -3.35 16.32
N ALA A 97 3.57 -4.67 16.19
CA ALA A 97 4.60 -5.52 16.78
C ALA A 97 5.94 -5.39 16.03
N SER A 98 7.04 -5.78 16.69
CA SER A 98 8.36 -5.82 16.04
C SER A 98 8.33 -6.77 14.83
N GLY A 99 8.81 -6.30 13.67
CA GLY A 99 8.74 -7.04 12.41
C GLY A 99 7.40 -6.92 11.70
N GLY A 100 6.43 -6.17 12.26
CA GLY A 100 5.12 -5.93 11.67
C GLY A 100 5.00 -4.57 10.97
N ASN A 101 6.06 -3.76 10.91
CA ASN A 101 6.01 -2.48 10.19
C ASN A 101 6.16 -2.70 8.70
N PHE A 102 5.64 -1.76 7.91
CA PHE A 102 5.93 -1.66 6.50
C PHE A 102 7.44 -1.56 6.25
N GLY A 103 7.99 -2.50 5.50
CA GLY A 103 9.41 -2.55 5.15
C GLY A 103 10.32 -3.22 6.14
N ASP A 104 9.76 -3.84 7.18
CA ASP A 104 10.53 -4.77 7.99
C ASP A 104 10.94 -6.00 7.15
N GLY A 105 12.19 -6.44 7.28
CA GLY A 105 12.67 -7.64 6.61
C GLY A 105 12.03 -8.90 7.18
N LYS A 106 11.55 -9.80 6.32
CA LYS A 106 10.95 -11.09 6.68
C LYS A 106 11.85 -12.27 6.24
N GLY A 107 11.65 -13.44 6.85
CA GLY A 107 12.42 -14.66 6.58
C GLY A 107 13.77 -14.74 7.29
N PRO A 108 14.59 -15.77 7.03
CA PRO A 108 15.89 -15.95 7.67
C PRO A 108 16.80 -14.71 7.51
N GLY A 109 17.26 -14.17 8.64
CA GLY A 109 18.07 -12.95 8.67
C GLY A 109 17.37 -11.67 8.20
N GLY A 110 16.04 -11.70 7.98
CA GLY A 110 15.28 -10.55 7.46
C GLY A 110 15.56 -10.25 5.99
N THR A 111 15.94 -11.26 5.20
CA THR A 111 16.40 -11.08 3.80
C THR A 111 15.61 -11.88 2.77
N GLY A 112 14.50 -12.49 3.17
CA GLY A 112 13.65 -13.29 2.27
C GLY A 112 12.68 -12.44 1.44
N GLU A 113 12.12 -11.39 2.06
CA GLU A 113 11.31 -10.34 1.45
C GLU A 113 11.22 -9.14 2.42
N HIS A 114 10.59 -8.06 2.00
CA HIS A 114 10.16 -6.99 2.92
C HIS A 114 8.66 -7.07 3.16
N HIS A 115 8.25 -6.59 4.32
CA HIS A 115 6.86 -6.57 4.71
C HIS A 115 6.07 -5.50 3.94
N THR A 116 5.08 -5.93 3.15
CA THR A 116 4.29 -5.07 2.25
C THR A 116 3.13 -4.34 2.90
N GLY A 117 2.86 -4.66 4.16
CA GLY A 117 1.77 -4.08 4.94
C GLY A 117 2.22 -3.65 6.31
N THR A 118 1.23 -3.40 7.16
CA THR A 118 1.43 -3.21 8.59
C THR A 118 0.54 -4.17 9.37
N ASP A 119 1.12 -4.82 10.38
CA ASP A 119 0.44 -5.77 11.25
C ASP A 119 -0.07 -5.01 12.50
N TYR A 120 -1.38 -4.82 12.57
CA TYR A 120 -2.05 -4.14 13.67
C TYR A 120 -2.61 -5.16 14.67
N HIS A 121 -1.95 -5.29 15.82
CA HIS A 121 -2.36 -6.16 16.91
C HIS A 121 -3.22 -5.38 17.89
N LEU A 122 -4.40 -5.90 18.22
CA LEU A 122 -5.26 -5.29 19.25
C LEU A 122 -4.59 -5.32 20.63
N VAL A 123 -4.92 -4.34 21.46
CA VAL A 123 -4.48 -4.25 22.86
C VAL A 123 -5.69 -4.42 23.79
N GLY A 124 -5.59 -5.34 24.74
CA GLY A 124 -6.63 -5.57 25.76
C GLY A 124 -7.16 -7.00 25.79
N SER A 125 -8.41 -7.17 26.23
CA SER A 125 -9.14 -8.44 26.19
C SER A 125 -9.91 -8.58 24.88
N ASN A 126 -10.19 -9.82 24.44
CA ASN A 126 -10.91 -10.15 23.21
C ASN A 126 -10.22 -9.72 21.90
N LEU A 127 -9.01 -10.25 21.67
CA LEU A 127 -8.16 -9.94 20.51
C LEU A 127 -8.70 -10.43 19.15
N ILE A 128 -9.89 -11.03 19.10
CA ILE A 128 -10.46 -11.68 17.92
C ILE A 128 -11.75 -10.96 17.48
N SER A 129 -12.69 -10.75 18.41
CA SER A 129 -13.98 -10.13 18.13
C SER A 129 -13.84 -8.61 18.01
N VAL A 130 -13.70 -8.12 16.79
CA VAL A 130 -13.52 -6.68 16.49
C VAL A 130 -14.20 -6.33 15.17
N ASN A 131 -14.94 -5.24 15.18
CA ASN A 131 -15.48 -4.68 13.95
C ASN A 131 -14.36 -4.03 13.13
N LEU A 132 -14.29 -4.40 11.86
CA LEU A 132 -13.43 -3.78 10.86
C LEU A 132 -14.27 -3.00 9.87
N TYR A 133 -13.81 -1.80 9.54
CA TYR A 133 -14.52 -0.88 8.66
C TYR A 133 -13.74 -0.60 7.36
N ALA A 134 -14.48 -0.35 6.29
CA ALA A 134 -13.95 -0.01 4.97
C ALA A 134 -13.14 1.29 5.03
N ALA A 135 -11.86 1.24 4.64
CA ALA A 135 -10.94 2.36 4.72
C ALA A 135 -11.27 3.42 3.68
N HIS A 136 -11.82 3.02 2.54
CA HIS A 136 -12.33 3.91 1.51
C HIS A 136 -13.52 3.25 0.82
N ASP A 137 -14.22 4.02 -0.02
CA ASP A 137 -15.26 3.48 -0.88
C ASP A 137 -14.66 2.66 -2.02
N GLY A 138 -15.37 1.62 -2.48
CA GLY A 138 -14.90 0.76 -3.57
C GLY A 138 -15.67 -0.54 -3.66
N THR A 139 -15.16 -1.47 -4.46
CA THR A 139 -15.74 -2.81 -4.64
C THR A 139 -14.95 -3.83 -3.84
N ILE A 140 -15.65 -4.66 -3.06
CA ILE A 140 -15.03 -5.72 -2.26
C ILE A 140 -14.82 -6.98 -3.08
N TYR A 141 -13.66 -7.60 -2.93
CA TYR A 141 -13.41 -8.99 -3.31
C TYR A 141 -12.92 -9.78 -2.11
N THR A 142 -13.32 -11.04 -2.00
CA THR A 142 -12.93 -11.91 -0.87
C THR A 142 -12.26 -13.16 -1.37
N THR A 143 -11.19 -13.59 -0.69
CA THR A 143 -10.51 -14.87 -0.94
C THR A 143 -10.41 -15.66 0.35
N THR A 144 -10.67 -16.96 0.29
CA THR A 144 -10.57 -17.89 1.44
C THR A 144 -9.41 -18.88 1.34
N THR A 145 -8.68 -18.87 0.23
CA THR A 145 -7.72 -19.91 -0.12
C THR A 145 -6.29 -19.40 -0.33
N SER A 146 -5.96 -18.19 0.13
CA SER A 146 -4.61 -17.65 -0.04
C SER A 146 -3.63 -18.41 0.85
N SER A 147 -2.54 -18.94 0.30
CA SER A 147 -1.50 -19.57 1.12
C SER A 147 -0.77 -18.55 2.02
N LYS A 148 -0.65 -17.30 1.56
CA LYS A 148 0.03 -16.20 2.26
C LYS A 148 -0.87 -15.54 3.29
N TYR A 149 -2.07 -15.15 2.88
CA TYR A 149 -2.98 -14.34 3.70
C TYR A 149 -4.11 -15.15 4.33
N ARG A 150 -4.31 -16.40 3.88
CA ARG A 150 -5.47 -17.26 4.19
C ARG A 150 -6.77 -16.65 3.70
N HIS A 151 -7.47 -15.99 4.62
CA HIS A 151 -8.70 -15.27 4.38
C HIS A 151 -8.36 -13.79 4.30
N TYR A 152 -8.75 -13.15 3.20
CA TYR A 152 -8.65 -11.71 3.08
C TYR A 152 -9.84 -11.15 2.31
N LEU A 153 -10.10 -9.87 2.55
CA LEU A 153 -10.87 -9.05 1.62
C LEU A 153 -9.99 -7.95 1.06
N SER A 154 -10.26 -7.53 -0.17
CA SER A 154 -9.70 -6.32 -0.76
C SER A 154 -10.83 -5.34 -1.08
N ILE A 155 -10.56 -4.05 -0.98
CA ILE A 155 -11.43 -2.98 -1.50
C ILE A 155 -10.71 -2.32 -2.65
N GLU A 156 -11.27 -2.41 -3.85
CA GLU A 156 -10.69 -1.86 -5.06
C GLU A 156 -11.39 -0.55 -5.46
N LYS A 157 -10.59 0.46 -5.78
CA LYS A 157 -11.05 1.77 -6.28
C LYS A 157 -10.24 2.16 -7.51
N ASP A 158 -10.94 2.38 -8.62
CA ASP A 158 -10.34 2.98 -9.81
C ASP A 158 -9.84 4.40 -9.50
N ILE A 159 -8.65 4.72 -9.99
CA ILE A 159 -8.04 6.03 -9.89
C ILE A 159 -8.10 6.68 -11.26
N THR A 160 -8.95 7.70 -11.38
CA THR A 160 -9.18 8.41 -12.63
C THR A 160 -8.52 9.79 -12.63
N ASP A 161 -8.05 10.21 -13.81
CA ASP A 161 -7.66 11.61 -14.01
C ASP A 161 -8.88 12.55 -14.10
N SER A 162 -8.62 13.85 -14.32
CA SER A 162 -9.66 14.87 -14.44
C SER A 162 -10.57 14.69 -15.66
N SER A 163 -10.18 13.87 -16.64
CA SER A 163 -11.00 13.55 -17.82
C SER A 163 -11.87 12.31 -17.63
N GLY A 164 -11.72 11.61 -16.49
CA GLY A 164 -12.37 10.33 -16.21
C GLY A 164 -11.61 9.12 -16.75
N THR A 165 -10.40 9.30 -17.27
CA THR A 165 -9.57 8.18 -17.75
C THR A 165 -8.99 7.42 -16.57
N VAL A 166 -9.19 6.10 -16.52
CA VAL A 166 -8.62 5.23 -15.47
C VAL A 166 -7.11 5.09 -15.66
N LEU A 167 -6.34 5.58 -14.69
CA LEU A 167 -4.88 5.50 -14.65
C LEU A 167 -4.38 4.20 -14.01
N GLY A 168 -5.20 3.61 -13.15
CA GLY A 168 -4.92 2.39 -12.40
C GLY A 168 -5.90 2.19 -11.28
N LYS A 169 -5.57 1.32 -10.33
CA LYS A 169 -6.39 1.05 -9.15
C LYS A 169 -5.60 1.25 -7.86
N MET A 170 -6.26 1.81 -6.87
CA MET A 170 -5.84 1.73 -5.48
C MET A 170 -6.60 0.57 -4.84
N VAL A 171 -5.86 -0.31 -4.16
CA VAL A 171 -6.44 -1.46 -3.47
C VAL A 171 -6.01 -1.44 -2.01
N THR A 172 -6.97 -1.55 -1.09
CA THR A 172 -6.66 -1.91 0.30
C THR A 172 -6.90 -3.39 0.51
N LEU A 173 -5.98 -4.08 1.18
CA LEU A 173 -6.11 -5.50 1.52
C LEU A 173 -6.17 -5.66 3.04
N TYR A 174 -7.14 -6.45 3.49
CA TYR A 174 -7.39 -6.78 4.89
C TYR A 174 -7.19 -8.29 5.04
N ALA A 175 -5.99 -8.69 5.43
CA ALA A 175 -5.63 -10.08 5.64
C ALA A 175 -5.80 -10.51 7.09
N HIS A 176 -5.83 -11.83 7.29
CA HIS A 176 -5.94 -12.46 8.60
C HIS A 176 -7.24 -12.07 9.31
N ILE A 177 -8.33 -12.04 8.55
CA ILE A 177 -9.70 -11.81 9.04
C ILE A 177 -10.50 -13.10 8.90
N ASP A 178 -11.54 -13.29 9.71
CA ASP A 178 -12.31 -14.54 9.66
C ASP A 178 -13.37 -14.56 8.55
N LEU A 179 -13.54 -13.44 7.83
CA LEU A 179 -14.59 -13.18 6.81
C LEU A 179 -16.02 -13.47 7.30
N ASP A 180 -16.20 -13.75 8.60
CA ASP A 180 -17.48 -14.04 9.25
C ASP A 180 -18.28 -15.16 8.54
N LEU A 181 -17.60 -16.15 7.94
CA LEU A 181 -18.25 -17.16 7.10
C LEU A 181 -19.10 -18.16 7.89
N ASP A 182 -18.72 -18.43 9.14
CA ASP A 182 -19.36 -19.43 10.00
C ASP A 182 -20.34 -18.83 11.03
N VAL A 183 -20.55 -17.51 11.01
CA VAL A 183 -21.47 -16.84 11.94
C VAL A 183 -22.84 -16.61 11.31
N SER A 184 -23.91 -16.82 12.08
CA SER A 184 -25.27 -16.50 11.66
C SER A 184 -25.38 -15.00 11.33
N GLY A 185 -25.70 -14.67 10.07
CA GLY A 185 -25.67 -13.29 9.58
C GLY A 185 -24.31 -12.85 9.01
N GLY A 186 -23.47 -13.80 8.61
CA GLY A 186 -22.17 -13.57 7.97
C GLY A 186 -22.20 -12.57 6.81
N LEU A 187 -21.11 -11.80 6.68
CA LEU A 187 -20.99 -10.74 5.68
C LEU A 187 -20.53 -11.34 4.35
N SER A 188 -21.47 -11.76 3.50
CA SER A 188 -21.15 -12.05 2.09
C SER A 188 -20.89 -10.73 1.37
N MET A 189 -19.62 -10.31 1.24
CA MET A 189 -19.24 -9.01 0.67
C MET A 189 -18.66 -9.07 -0.74
N ASN A 190 -18.37 -10.27 -1.26
CA ASN A 190 -17.76 -10.41 -2.58
C ASN A 190 -18.60 -9.75 -3.69
N GLY A 191 -17.97 -8.87 -4.47
CA GLY A 191 -18.60 -8.08 -5.53
C GLY A 191 -19.46 -6.91 -5.05
N LYS A 192 -19.59 -6.65 -3.75
CA LYS A 192 -20.38 -5.54 -3.23
C LYS A 192 -19.60 -4.23 -3.26
N THR A 193 -20.29 -3.15 -3.59
CA THR A 193 -19.79 -1.80 -3.36
C THR A 193 -20.01 -1.40 -1.90
N VAL A 194 -19.00 -0.77 -1.30
CA VAL A 194 -19.06 -0.20 0.05
C VAL A 194 -18.71 1.27 0.02
N ALA A 195 -19.27 2.02 0.97
CA ALA A 195 -18.81 3.34 1.33
C ALA A 195 -17.68 3.25 2.36
N LYS A 196 -16.87 4.31 2.43
CA LYS A 196 -15.91 4.49 3.51
C LYS A 196 -16.63 4.43 4.86
N GLY A 197 -16.13 3.61 5.79
CA GLY A 197 -16.70 3.41 7.12
C GLY A 197 -17.75 2.32 7.23
N ASP A 198 -18.13 1.67 6.13
CA ASP A 198 -19.03 0.50 6.19
C ASP A 198 -18.37 -0.66 6.93
N LEU A 199 -19.15 -1.43 7.69
CA LEU A 199 -18.68 -2.64 8.36
C LEU A 199 -18.36 -3.74 7.34
N VAL A 200 -17.13 -4.27 7.36
CA VAL A 200 -16.64 -5.27 6.40
C VAL A 200 -16.24 -6.60 7.04
N SER A 201 -15.99 -6.64 8.34
CA SER A 201 -15.75 -7.87 9.12
C SER A 201 -16.04 -7.61 10.60
N ARG A 202 -16.32 -8.67 11.37
CA ARG A 202 -16.50 -8.62 12.83
C ARG A 202 -15.43 -9.40 13.60
N ASN A 203 -14.56 -10.11 12.89
CA ASN A 203 -13.56 -10.97 13.51
C ASN A 203 -12.21 -10.94 12.79
N LEU A 204 -11.14 -10.94 13.58
CA LEU A 204 -9.79 -11.32 13.14
C LEU A 204 -9.65 -12.84 13.14
N TYR A 205 -8.74 -13.35 12.32
CA TYR A 205 -8.45 -14.77 12.29
C TYR A 205 -7.51 -15.16 13.45
N SER A 206 -7.92 -16.13 14.26
CA SER A 206 -7.17 -16.49 15.48
C SER A 206 -5.96 -17.40 15.23
N GLY A 207 -5.95 -18.13 14.11
CA GLY A 207 -4.93 -19.13 13.81
C GLY A 207 -3.72 -18.60 13.05
N THR A 208 -3.58 -17.28 12.88
CA THR A 208 -2.41 -16.69 12.22
C THR A 208 -1.16 -16.88 13.07
N ALA A 209 -0.04 -17.24 12.45
CA ALA A 209 1.25 -17.27 13.12
C ALA A 209 1.61 -15.86 13.63
N GLY A 210 1.95 -15.73 14.92
CA GLY A 210 2.11 -14.43 15.59
C GLY A 210 0.87 -13.92 16.32
N GLY A 211 -0.25 -14.65 16.24
CA GLY A 211 -1.50 -14.35 16.94
C GLY A 211 -2.47 -13.48 16.12
N PRO A 212 -3.68 -13.22 16.65
CA PRO A 212 -4.70 -12.42 15.95
C PRO A 212 -4.20 -10.99 15.69
N HIS A 213 -4.27 -10.55 14.43
CA HIS A 213 -3.96 -9.19 13.99
C HIS A 213 -4.60 -8.92 12.64
N LEU A 214 -4.73 -7.64 12.28
CA LEU A 214 -5.03 -7.22 10.92
C LEU A 214 -3.71 -6.97 10.19
N HIS A 215 -3.45 -7.73 9.11
CA HIS A 215 -2.43 -7.35 8.15
C HIS A 215 -3.07 -6.45 7.10
N PHE A 216 -2.67 -5.19 7.04
CA PHE A 216 -3.28 -4.19 6.15
C PHE A 216 -2.28 -3.66 5.14
N GLU A 217 -2.66 -3.67 3.87
CA GLU A 217 -1.84 -3.15 2.77
C GLU A 217 -2.59 -2.09 1.97
N ILE A 218 -1.85 -1.13 1.42
CA ILE A 218 -2.31 -0.22 0.37
C ILE A 218 -1.46 -0.49 -0.86
N ARG A 219 -2.11 -0.76 -1.99
CA ARG A 219 -1.48 -1.24 -3.22
C ARG A 219 -1.89 -0.40 -4.41
N TYR A 220 -1.00 -0.33 -5.38
CA TYR A 220 -1.22 0.35 -6.64
C TYR A 220 -1.11 -0.65 -7.78
N TYR A 221 -2.18 -0.79 -8.56
CA TYR A 221 -2.27 -1.68 -9.71
C TYR A 221 -2.34 -0.89 -11.01
N ARG A 222 -1.85 -1.51 -12.09
CA ARG A 222 -2.04 -1.01 -13.45
C ARG A 222 -3.52 -1.11 -13.85
N SER A 223 -3.98 -0.24 -14.73
CA SER A 223 -5.40 -0.10 -15.12
C SER A 223 -5.99 -1.34 -15.79
N ASN A 224 -5.16 -2.12 -16.47
CA ASN A 224 -5.55 -3.33 -17.19
C ASN A 224 -5.40 -4.62 -16.36
N ASP A 225 -5.07 -4.51 -15.07
CA ASP A 225 -4.87 -5.70 -14.25
C ASP A 225 -6.19 -6.34 -13.78
N THR A 226 -6.28 -7.65 -13.97
CA THR A 226 -7.42 -8.51 -13.59
C THR A 226 -6.98 -9.71 -12.75
N THR A 227 -5.76 -9.70 -12.21
CA THR A 227 -5.12 -10.86 -11.58
C THR A 227 -5.36 -10.95 -10.08
N THR A 228 -4.96 -12.08 -9.51
CA THR A 228 -4.91 -12.29 -8.07
C THR A 228 -4.01 -11.24 -7.42
N GLN A 229 -4.34 -10.89 -6.19
CA GLN A 229 -3.70 -9.86 -5.37
C GLN A 229 -2.26 -10.28 -4.93
N ASP A 230 -1.43 -10.81 -5.83
CA ASP A 230 -0.13 -11.43 -5.52
C ASP A 230 0.93 -11.04 -6.57
N PHE A 231 1.33 -9.76 -6.63
CA PHE A 231 2.40 -9.29 -7.52
C PHE A 231 3.73 -9.00 -6.81
N TYR A 232 3.80 -9.35 -5.53
CA TYR A 232 4.98 -9.22 -4.71
C TYR A 232 5.10 -10.40 -3.74
N GLY A 233 6.30 -10.94 -3.62
CA GLY A 233 6.59 -12.00 -2.67
C GLY A 233 8.08 -12.26 -2.51
N GLY A 234 8.39 -13.31 -1.77
CA GLY A 234 9.75 -13.71 -1.47
C GLY A 234 10.42 -14.55 -2.55
N ILE A 235 11.71 -14.78 -2.37
CA ILE A 235 12.53 -15.58 -3.27
C ILE A 235 11.92 -16.98 -3.43
N GLY A 236 11.61 -17.38 -4.68
CA GLY A 236 11.12 -18.72 -4.99
C GLY A 236 9.70 -19.04 -4.52
N THR A 237 8.91 -18.02 -4.17
CA THR A 237 7.52 -18.20 -3.70
C THR A 237 6.51 -18.41 -4.82
N ASP A 238 6.69 -17.74 -5.96
CA ASP A 238 5.85 -17.88 -7.16
C ASP A 238 6.69 -17.67 -8.43
N SER A 239 6.53 -18.57 -9.40
CA SER A 239 7.13 -18.49 -10.73
C SER A 239 6.67 -17.28 -11.57
N SER A 240 5.56 -16.65 -11.21
CA SER A 240 5.06 -15.44 -11.87
C SER A 240 5.84 -14.17 -11.47
N LEU A 241 6.62 -14.22 -10.39
CA LEU A 241 7.45 -13.11 -9.93
C LEU A 241 8.82 -13.19 -10.61
N THR A 242 9.15 -12.18 -11.41
CA THR A 242 10.28 -12.23 -12.34
C THR A 242 11.37 -11.19 -12.06
N GLU A 243 11.08 -10.15 -11.30
CA GLU A 243 12.04 -9.06 -11.05
C GLU A 243 12.39 -8.91 -9.57
N LYS A 244 13.68 -8.89 -9.25
CA LYS A 244 14.13 -8.62 -7.88
C LYS A 244 13.90 -7.15 -7.52
N SER A 245 13.41 -6.88 -6.32
CA SER A 245 13.34 -5.54 -5.73
C SER A 245 14.66 -4.76 -5.81
N SER A 246 14.54 -3.44 -5.80
CA SER A 246 15.68 -2.52 -5.77
C SER A 246 15.53 -1.42 -4.71
N GLY A 247 16.55 -0.58 -4.58
CA GLY A 247 16.57 0.52 -3.61
C GLY A 247 16.60 0.00 -2.16
N VAL A 248 15.86 0.66 -1.27
CA VAL A 248 15.76 0.25 0.14
C VAL A 248 14.98 -1.06 0.33
N TRP A 249 14.31 -1.53 -0.71
CA TRP A 249 13.42 -2.70 -0.69
C TRP A 249 14.05 -3.98 -1.25
N SER A 250 15.38 -4.12 -1.22
CA SER A 250 16.20 -5.07 -2.00
C SER A 250 15.96 -6.59 -1.89
N TYR A 251 15.05 -7.07 -1.05
CA TYR A 251 14.94 -8.51 -0.71
C TYR A 251 13.71 -9.24 -1.30
N GLY A 252 12.75 -8.55 -1.94
CA GLY A 252 11.57 -9.17 -2.56
C GLY A 252 11.66 -9.39 -4.06
N TYR A 253 10.63 -9.99 -4.64
CA TYR A 253 10.43 -10.21 -6.08
C TYR A 253 9.05 -9.71 -6.53
N TRP A 254 8.97 -9.23 -7.77
CA TRP A 254 7.81 -8.55 -8.34
C TRP A 254 7.36 -9.17 -9.65
N ASN A 255 6.06 -9.04 -9.94
CA ASN A 255 5.54 -9.07 -11.30
C ASN A 255 5.32 -7.62 -11.80
N PRO A 256 6.22 -7.08 -12.63
CA PRO A 256 6.17 -5.67 -13.08
C PRO A 256 4.98 -5.37 -14.00
N SER A 257 4.35 -6.41 -14.56
CA SER A 257 3.21 -6.26 -15.47
C SER A 257 1.88 -6.07 -14.73
N VAL A 258 1.87 -6.25 -13.41
CA VAL A 258 0.64 -6.25 -12.59
C VAL A 258 0.51 -4.97 -11.77
N GLY A 259 1.47 -4.75 -10.87
CA GLY A 259 1.41 -3.69 -9.88
C GLY A 259 2.49 -2.65 -10.06
N TYR A 260 2.28 -1.50 -9.42
CA TYR A 260 3.24 -0.42 -9.29
C TYR A 260 3.94 -0.42 -7.93
N GLY A 261 3.30 -0.93 -6.89
CA GLY A 261 3.89 -0.94 -5.55
C GLY A 261 2.89 -0.86 -4.42
N PHE A 262 3.45 -0.57 -3.24
CA PHE A 262 2.74 -0.44 -1.97
C PHE A 262 2.96 0.94 -1.35
N GLU A 263 2.05 1.35 -0.50
CA GLU A 263 2.18 2.51 0.39
C GLU A 263 2.16 2.05 1.85
N ASN A 264 2.96 2.73 2.67
CA ASN A 264 2.89 2.59 4.12
C ASN A 264 1.54 3.13 4.64
N SER A 265 0.69 2.23 5.13
CA SER A 265 -0.65 2.55 5.62
C SER A 265 -0.66 3.49 6.83
N THR A 266 0.40 3.55 7.63
CA THR A 266 0.50 4.49 8.76
C THR A 266 0.53 5.96 8.33
N ASN A 267 0.68 6.25 7.03
CA ASN A 267 0.58 7.61 6.51
C ASN A 267 -0.88 8.06 6.28
N ARG A 268 -1.86 7.16 6.43
CA ARG A 268 -3.27 7.42 6.11
C ARG A 268 -4.17 7.63 7.32
N PHE A 269 -3.68 7.38 8.53
CA PHE A 269 -4.46 7.47 9.77
C PHE A 269 -3.59 7.71 10.99
#